data_AF-A0A6G7YZ06-F1
#
_entry.id   AF-A0A6G7YZ06-F1
#
_cell.length_a   1.000
_cell.length_b   1.000
_cell.length_c   1.000
_cell.angle_alpha   90.00
_cell.angle_beta   90.00
_cell.angle_gamma   90.00
#
_symmetry.space_group_name_H-M   'P 1'
#
loop_
_entity.id
_entity.type
_entity.pdbx_description
1 polymer ?
#
loop_
_entity_poly.entity_id
_entity_poly.type
_entity_poly.pdbx_seq_one_letter_code
_entity_poly.pdbx_strand_id
1 'polypeptide(L)'
;MSCHYVQVFGEGALRREHNMLRSIAGALAGVITAFATIFAVEAIGHQFFPPPPGIAANTPAAMAEFMKAAPVGALLSVLIAWCLGALVGGFVAAWISQKNRAMVALFPAGLVLTGVIGMLTMVTHPLWMAIPAVVLPIPLAFLGAQLAPKGKAAKELS
;
A
#
# COMPACT_ATOMS: atom_id res chain seq x y z
N MET A 1 -35.67 33.56 -5.85
CA MET A 1 -35.51 32.19 -5.29
C MET A 1 -34.73 31.26 -6.22
N SER A 2 -34.88 31.34 -7.55
CA SER A 2 -34.19 30.45 -8.51
C SER A 2 -32.68 30.65 -8.65
N CYS A 3 -32.14 31.86 -8.49
CA CYS A 3 -30.70 32.13 -8.64
C CYS A 3 -29.85 31.49 -7.51
N HIS A 4 -30.37 31.51 -6.27
CA HIS A 4 -29.71 30.91 -5.11
C HIS A 4 -29.65 29.38 -5.20
N TYR A 5 -30.66 28.75 -5.84
CA TYR A 5 -30.71 27.29 -6.01
C TYR A 5 -29.70 26.80 -7.06
N VAL A 6 -29.55 27.55 -8.16
CA VAL A 6 -28.57 27.24 -9.22
C VAL A 6 -27.13 27.41 -8.72
N GLN A 7 -26.85 28.42 -7.91
CA GLN A 7 -25.52 28.59 -7.28
C GLN A 7 -25.17 27.44 -6.33
N VAL A 8 -26.10 27.06 -5.43
CA VAL A 8 -25.87 25.96 -4.47
C VAL A 8 -25.65 24.62 -5.19
N PHE A 9 -26.39 24.36 -6.26
CA PHE A 9 -26.18 23.16 -7.09
C PHE A 9 -24.82 23.18 -7.80
N GLY A 10 -24.42 24.31 -8.38
CA GLY A 10 -23.14 24.47 -9.06
C GLY A 10 -21.93 24.32 -8.12
N GLU A 11 -21.99 24.92 -6.94
CA GLU A 11 -20.93 24.80 -5.91
C GLU A 11 -20.81 23.36 -5.38
N GLY A 12 -21.93 22.65 -5.25
CA GLY A 12 -21.96 21.24 -4.87
C GLY A 12 -21.28 20.33 -5.89
N ALA A 13 -21.48 20.59 -7.19
CA ALA A 13 -20.86 19.84 -8.28
C ALA A 13 -19.34 20.06 -8.33
N LEU A 14 -18.87 21.32 -8.32
CA LEU A 14 -17.43 21.65 -8.35
C LEU A 14 -16.69 21.10 -7.12
N ARG A 15 -17.31 21.13 -5.93
CA ARG A 15 -16.73 20.57 -4.70
C ARG A 15 -16.64 19.04 -4.77
N ARG A 16 -17.56 18.35 -5.46
CA ARG A 16 -17.47 16.89 -5.68
C ARG A 16 -16.32 16.55 -6.62
N GLU A 17 -16.19 17.26 -7.74
CA GLU A 17 -15.11 17.05 -8.72
C GLU A 17 -13.72 17.24 -8.10
N HIS A 18 -13.53 18.34 -7.36
CA HIS A 18 -12.27 18.59 -6.66
C HIS A 18 -11.91 17.47 -5.67
N ASN A 19 -12.90 16.95 -4.92
CA ASN A 19 -12.68 15.85 -3.99
C ASN A 19 -12.37 14.51 -4.69
N MET A 20 -12.98 14.25 -5.85
CA MET A 20 -12.70 13.05 -6.65
C MET A 20 -11.27 13.08 -7.20
N LEU A 21 -10.84 14.21 -7.78
CA LEU A 21 -9.48 14.37 -8.31
C LEU A 21 -8.42 14.15 -7.22
N ARG A 22 -8.65 14.69 -6.02
CA ARG A 22 -7.77 14.46 -4.86
C ARG A 22 -7.75 13.01 -4.40
N SER A 23 -8.89 12.32 -4.47
CA SER A 23 -8.98 10.91 -4.09
C SER A 23 -8.21 10.02 -5.07
N ILE A 24 -8.32 10.29 -6.38
CA ILE A 24 -7.58 9.59 -7.43
C ILE A 24 -6.09 9.87 -7.29
N ALA A 25 -5.69 11.13 -7.16
CA ALA A 25 -4.29 11.52 -6.96
C ALA A 25 -3.71 10.86 -5.70
N GLY A 26 -4.49 10.81 -4.61
CA GLY A 26 -4.10 10.12 -3.39
C GLY A 26 -3.92 8.62 -3.58
N ALA A 27 -4.85 7.93 -4.25
CA ALA A 27 -4.71 6.51 -4.55
C ALA A 27 -3.43 6.23 -5.35
N LEU A 28 -3.18 6.99 -6.42
CA LEU A 28 -1.99 6.81 -7.27
C LEU A 28 -0.69 7.07 -6.51
N ALA A 29 -0.62 8.18 -5.76
CA ALA A 29 0.54 8.49 -4.93
C ALA A 29 0.77 7.43 -3.84
N GLY A 30 -0.31 6.94 -3.22
CA GLY A 30 -0.25 5.84 -2.25
C GLY A 30 0.31 4.56 -2.86
N VAL A 31 -0.10 4.19 -4.06
CA VAL A 31 0.43 3.02 -4.78
C VAL A 31 1.91 3.19 -5.08
N ILE A 32 2.30 4.33 -5.66
CA ILE A 32 3.70 4.61 -6.01
C ILE A 32 4.59 4.52 -4.76
N THR A 33 4.16 5.16 -3.67
CA THR A 33 4.92 5.17 -2.41
C THR A 33 4.95 3.80 -1.74
N ALA A 34 3.88 3.00 -1.84
CA ALA A 34 3.87 1.61 -1.35
C ALA A 34 4.95 0.77 -2.03
N PHE A 35 4.95 0.74 -3.37
CA PHE A 35 5.91 -0.03 -4.14
C PHE A 35 7.34 0.50 -3.98
N ALA A 36 7.53 1.83 -3.96
CA ALA A 36 8.84 2.42 -3.71
C ALA A 36 9.39 2.02 -2.33
N THR A 37 8.53 1.97 -1.30
CA THR A 37 8.90 1.52 0.05
C THR A 37 9.27 0.04 0.04
N ILE A 38 8.48 -0.81 -0.61
CA ILE A 38 8.76 -2.24 -0.72
C ILE A 38 10.11 -2.46 -1.39
N PHE A 39 10.34 -1.86 -2.57
CA PHE A 39 11.59 -1.99 -3.30
C PHE A 39 12.79 -1.51 -2.49
N ALA A 40 12.67 -0.38 -1.78
CA ALA A 40 13.75 0.13 -0.95
C ALA A 40 14.10 -0.82 0.19
N VAL A 41 13.08 -1.35 0.90
CA VAL A 41 13.30 -2.26 2.03
C VAL A 41 13.81 -3.62 1.56
N GLU A 42 13.30 -4.16 0.44
CA GLU A 42 13.80 -5.40 -0.15
C GLU A 42 15.23 -5.25 -0.66
N ALA A 43 15.57 -4.12 -1.30
CA ALA A 43 16.94 -3.84 -1.74
C ALA A 43 17.93 -3.82 -0.56
N ILE A 44 17.52 -3.22 0.58
CA ILE A 44 18.29 -3.27 1.82
C ILE A 44 18.38 -4.72 2.33
N GLY A 45 17.26 -5.47 2.31
CA GLY A 45 17.23 -6.88 2.69
C GLY A 45 18.22 -7.73 1.88
N HIS A 46 18.32 -7.51 0.57
CA HIS A 46 19.27 -8.19 -0.31
C HIS A 46 20.74 -7.88 -0.01
N GLN A 47 21.05 -6.76 0.66
CA GLN A 47 22.41 -6.50 1.12
C GLN A 47 22.80 -7.40 2.31
N PHE A 48 21.84 -7.71 3.18
CA PHE A 48 22.05 -8.61 4.32
C PHE A 48 21.89 -10.09 3.95
N PHE A 49 20.98 -10.39 3.02
CA PHE A 49 20.65 -11.73 2.55
C PHE A 49 20.79 -11.78 1.03
N PRO A 50 22.03 -11.82 0.51
CA PRO A 50 22.25 -11.82 -0.92
C PRO A 50 21.65 -13.08 -1.55
N PRO A 51 20.97 -12.96 -2.70
CA PRO A 51 20.51 -14.12 -3.46
C PRO A 51 21.73 -14.93 -3.93
N PRO A 52 21.63 -16.27 -4.00
CA PRO A 52 22.73 -17.13 -4.39
C PRO A 52 23.17 -16.84 -5.83
N PRO A 53 24.49 -16.80 -6.09
CA PRO A 53 25.01 -16.52 -7.42
C PRO A 53 24.63 -17.64 -8.40
N GLY A 54 24.12 -17.27 -9.57
CA GLY A 54 23.86 -18.21 -10.68
C GLY A 54 22.46 -18.80 -10.74
N ILE A 55 21.59 -18.55 -9.75
CA ILE A 55 20.15 -18.80 -9.93
C ILE A 55 19.58 -17.63 -10.74
N ALA A 56 19.19 -17.90 -11.98
CA ALA A 56 18.20 -17.08 -12.63
C ALA A 56 16.93 -17.15 -11.76
N ALA A 57 16.66 -16.10 -10.99
CA ALA A 57 15.44 -15.88 -10.21
C ALA A 57 14.20 -15.69 -11.13
N ASN A 58 14.19 -16.44 -12.23
CA ASN A 58 13.28 -16.34 -13.35
C ASN A 58 12.49 -17.65 -13.49
N THR A 59 12.88 -18.70 -12.77
CA THR A 59 12.17 -19.99 -12.78
C THR A 59 11.59 -20.29 -11.39
N PRO A 60 10.31 -20.70 -11.29
CA PRO A 60 9.69 -21.08 -10.01
C PRO A 60 10.45 -22.20 -9.28
N ALA A 61 11.04 -23.14 -10.02
CA ALA A 61 11.79 -24.27 -9.45
C ALA A 61 13.05 -23.82 -8.70
N ALA A 62 13.85 -22.94 -9.29
CA ALA A 62 15.06 -22.44 -8.63
C ALA A 62 14.73 -21.56 -7.42
N MET A 63 13.61 -20.82 -7.48
CA MET A 63 13.10 -20.06 -6.34
C MET A 63 12.64 -20.97 -5.19
N ALA A 64 12.02 -22.11 -5.51
CA ALA A 64 11.57 -23.07 -4.51
C ALA A 64 12.74 -23.75 -3.78
N GLU A 65 13.84 -24.04 -4.46
CA GLU A 65 15.07 -24.54 -3.81
C GLU A 65 15.70 -23.47 -2.92
N PHE A 66 15.75 -22.21 -3.39
CA PHE A 66 16.22 -21.10 -2.57
C PHE A 66 15.38 -20.93 -1.30
N MET A 67 14.05 -21.02 -1.41
CA MET A 67 13.13 -20.89 -0.28
C MET A 67 13.30 -21.98 0.79
N LYS A 68 13.78 -23.18 0.43
CA LYS A 68 14.10 -24.24 1.40
C LYS A 68 15.35 -23.93 2.23
N ALA A 69 16.31 -23.23 1.64
CA ALA A 69 17.57 -22.85 2.29
C ALA A 69 17.54 -21.41 2.83
N ALA A 70 16.48 -20.65 2.56
CA ALA A 70 16.38 -19.25 2.92
C ALA A 70 16.42 -19.08 4.44
N PRO A 71 17.31 -18.20 4.96
CA PRO A 71 17.33 -17.90 6.38
C PRO A 71 16.01 -17.22 6.78
N VAL A 72 15.52 -17.53 7.99
CA VAL A 72 14.28 -16.94 8.53
C VAL A 72 14.33 -15.40 8.49
N GLY A 73 15.51 -14.81 8.69
CA GLY A 73 15.72 -13.36 8.57
C GLY A 73 15.40 -12.78 7.19
N ALA A 74 15.67 -13.50 6.11
CA ALA A 74 15.33 -13.05 4.75
C ALA A 74 13.80 -12.98 4.57
N LEU A 75 13.09 -14.03 5.01
CA LEU A 75 11.62 -14.08 4.94
C LEU A 75 10.95 -12.99 5.79
N LEU A 76 11.51 -12.72 6.98
CA LEU A 76 11.06 -11.61 7.82
C LEU A 76 11.31 -10.25 7.17
N SER A 77 12.45 -10.07 6.50
CA SER A 77 12.76 -8.82 5.81
C SER A 77 11.74 -8.49 4.71
N VAL A 78 11.34 -9.50 3.94
CA VAL A 78 10.30 -9.39 2.90
C VAL A 78 8.92 -9.10 3.53
N LEU A 79 8.56 -9.82 4.60
CA LEU A 79 7.31 -9.56 5.32
C LEU A 79 7.24 -8.12 5.85
N ILE A 80 8.35 -7.61 6.41
CA ILE A 80 8.48 -6.23 6.88
C ILE A 80 8.32 -5.25 5.71
N ALA A 81 8.94 -5.53 4.56
CA ALA A 81 8.83 -4.69 3.38
C ALA A 81 7.36 -4.53 2.94
N TRP A 82 6.60 -5.62 2.85
CA TRP A 82 5.18 -5.58 2.47
C TRP A 82 4.32 -4.86 3.50
N CYS A 83 4.59 -5.08 4.79
CA CYS A 83 3.91 -4.40 5.89
C CYS A 83 4.15 -2.88 5.84
N LEU A 84 5.40 -2.45 5.68
CA LEU A 84 5.76 -1.05 5.58
C LEU A 84 5.21 -0.41 4.30
N GLY A 85 5.25 -1.11 3.17
CA GLY A 85 4.65 -0.65 1.93
C GLY A 85 3.16 -0.35 2.07
N ALA A 86 2.41 -1.28 2.68
CA ALA A 86 0.98 -1.08 2.91
C ALA A 86 0.69 0.07 3.88
N LEU A 87 1.46 0.17 4.98
CA LEU A 87 1.35 1.26 5.96
C LEU A 87 1.63 2.64 5.32
N VAL A 88 2.77 2.79 4.65
CA VAL A 88 3.20 4.06 4.03
C VAL A 88 2.28 4.43 2.87
N GLY A 89 1.92 3.46 2.02
CA GLY A 89 0.99 3.68 0.93
C GLY A 89 -0.40 4.13 1.40
N GLY A 90 -0.93 3.48 2.45
CA GLY A 90 -2.19 3.86 3.07
C GLY A 90 -2.13 5.25 3.71
N PHE A 91 -1.02 5.59 4.37
CA PHE A 91 -0.78 6.92 4.92
C PHE A 91 -0.79 8.02 3.85
N VAL A 92 0.00 7.84 2.78
CA VAL A 92 0.11 8.82 1.69
C VAL A 92 -1.23 8.97 0.96
N ALA A 93 -1.93 7.87 0.70
CA ALA A 93 -3.25 7.87 0.08
C ALA A 93 -4.29 8.67 0.89
N ALA A 94 -4.34 8.44 2.20
CA ALA A 94 -5.25 9.14 3.10
C ALA A 94 -4.87 10.62 3.30
N TRP A 95 -3.57 10.92 3.32
CA TRP A 95 -3.06 12.27 3.49
C TRP A 95 -3.42 13.15 2.28
N ILE A 96 -3.32 12.64 1.06
CA ILE A 96 -3.63 13.44 -0.14
C ILE A 96 -5.14 13.54 -0.38
N SER A 97 -5.86 12.43 -0.22
CA SER A 97 -7.31 12.36 -0.50
C SER A 97 -8.14 13.28 0.40
N GLN A 98 -7.77 13.42 1.68
CA GLN A 98 -8.45 14.22 2.72
C GLN A 98 -9.91 13.81 3.03
N LYS A 99 -10.64 13.25 2.07
CA LYS A 99 -11.99 12.68 2.16
C LYS A 99 -11.95 11.20 1.76
N ASN A 100 -12.89 10.39 2.28
CA ASN A 100 -12.98 8.95 2.02
C ASN A 100 -11.67 8.17 2.29
N ARG A 101 -10.87 8.66 3.24
CA ARG A 101 -9.50 8.21 3.53
C ARG A 101 -9.33 6.70 3.65
N ALA A 102 -10.23 6.06 4.39
CA ALA A 102 -10.23 4.62 4.57
C ALA A 102 -10.40 3.88 3.24
N MET A 103 -11.36 4.29 2.41
CA MET A 103 -11.59 3.67 1.11
C MET A 103 -10.43 3.90 0.14
N VAL A 104 -9.85 5.11 0.11
CA VAL A 104 -8.73 5.41 -0.78
C VAL A 104 -7.46 4.66 -0.35
N ALA A 105 -7.24 4.46 0.94
CA ALA A 105 -6.11 3.68 1.47
C ALA A 105 -6.21 2.17 1.20
N LEU A 106 -7.42 1.63 0.97
CA LEU A 106 -7.59 0.23 0.56
C LEU A 106 -7.04 -0.05 -0.84
N PHE A 107 -6.91 0.97 -1.69
CA PHE A 107 -6.43 0.80 -3.06
C PHE A 107 -4.94 0.34 -3.12
N PRO A 108 -3.98 1.06 -2.49
CA PRO A 108 -2.61 0.56 -2.41
C PRO A 108 -2.51 -0.76 -1.64
N ALA A 109 -3.30 -0.95 -0.57
CA ALA A 109 -3.32 -2.20 0.19
C ALA A 109 -3.73 -3.41 -0.67
N GLY A 110 -4.76 -3.26 -1.50
CA GLY A 110 -5.24 -4.29 -2.41
C GLY A 110 -4.22 -4.66 -3.50
N LEU A 111 -3.51 -3.67 -4.03
CA LEU A 111 -2.42 -3.89 -4.99
C LEU A 111 -1.24 -4.63 -4.36
N VAL A 112 -0.81 -4.22 -3.16
CA VAL A 112 0.22 -4.94 -2.40
C VAL A 112 -0.24 -6.38 -2.14
N LEU A 113 -1.48 -6.58 -1.69
CA LEU A 113 -2.02 -7.90 -1.40
C LEU A 113 -2.06 -8.80 -2.64
N THR A 114 -2.39 -8.24 -3.81
CA THR A 114 -2.38 -8.97 -5.08
C THR A 114 -0.95 -9.41 -5.43
N GLY A 115 0.04 -8.56 -5.21
CA GLY A 115 1.45 -8.91 -5.34
C GLY A 115 1.86 -10.04 -4.40
N VAL A 116 1.48 -9.93 -3.12
CA VAL A 116 1.74 -10.97 -2.10
C VAL A 116 1.14 -12.31 -2.52
N ILE A 117 -0.15 -12.34 -2.90
CA ILE A 117 -0.82 -13.56 -3.33
C ILE A 117 -0.13 -14.14 -4.57
N GLY A 118 0.22 -13.31 -5.55
CA GLY A 118 0.97 -13.73 -6.73
C GLY A 118 2.31 -14.39 -6.38
N MET A 119 3.04 -13.85 -5.41
CA MET A 119 4.30 -14.45 -4.95
C MET A 119 4.08 -15.77 -4.20
N LEU A 120 3.04 -15.85 -3.36
CA LEU A 120 2.69 -17.06 -2.61
C LEU A 120 2.20 -18.20 -3.51
N THR A 121 1.64 -17.91 -4.69
CA THR A 121 1.23 -18.94 -5.65
C THR A 121 2.38 -19.41 -6.54
N MET A 122 3.39 -18.58 -6.77
CA MET A 122 4.57 -18.95 -7.54
C MET A 122 5.54 -19.84 -6.76
N VAL A 123 5.66 -19.63 -5.45
CA VAL A 123 6.61 -20.37 -4.61
C VAL A 123 5.95 -20.77 -3.30
N THR A 124 6.18 -22.00 -2.85
CA THR A 124 5.67 -22.46 -1.56
C THR A 124 6.44 -21.77 -0.42
N HIS A 125 5.72 -20.99 0.38
CA HIS A 125 6.26 -20.34 1.57
C HIS A 125 5.77 -21.05 2.85
N PRO A 126 6.54 -20.97 3.95
CA PRO A 126 6.06 -21.43 5.25
C PRO A 126 4.79 -20.69 5.68
N LEU A 127 3.83 -21.41 6.28
CA LEU A 127 2.54 -20.84 6.69
C LEU A 127 2.68 -19.69 7.70
N TRP A 128 3.71 -19.75 8.56
CA TRP A 128 3.98 -18.68 9.53
C TRP A 128 4.31 -17.35 8.86
N MET A 129 4.81 -17.34 7.63
CA MET A 129 5.05 -16.13 6.84
C MET A 129 3.84 -15.79 5.98
N ALA A 130 3.23 -16.79 5.33
CA ALA A 130 2.13 -16.59 4.39
C ALA A 130 0.88 -15.99 5.07
N ILE A 131 0.51 -16.47 6.26
CA ILE A 131 -0.66 -15.97 7.00
C ILE A 131 -0.53 -14.48 7.32
N PRO A 132 0.53 -14.00 8.01
CA PRO A 132 0.67 -12.57 8.28
C PRO A 132 0.86 -11.75 7.01
N ALA A 133 1.53 -12.28 5.97
CA ALA A 133 1.69 -11.58 4.71
C ALA A 133 0.36 -11.23 4.03
N VAL A 134 -0.66 -12.09 4.15
CA VAL A 134 -1.99 -11.85 3.60
C VAL A 134 -2.84 -10.99 4.54
N VAL A 135 -2.73 -11.22 5.85
CA VAL A 135 -3.62 -10.57 6.84
C VAL A 135 -3.19 -9.16 7.18
N LEU A 136 -1.89 -8.87 7.28
CA LEU A 136 -1.36 -7.59 7.79
C LEU A 136 -1.46 -6.38 6.83
N PRO A 137 -1.39 -6.50 5.50
CA PRO A 137 -1.42 -5.33 4.61
C PRO A 137 -2.68 -4.47 4.77
N ILE A 138 -3.85 -5.08 4.91
CA ILE A 138 -5.12 -4.36 5.06
C ILE A 138 -5.18 -3.54 6.37
N PRO A 139 -4.99 -4.13 7.57
CA PRO A 139 -5.03 -3.38 8.82
C PRO A 139 -3.91 -2.35 8.91
N LEU A 140 -2.72 -2.62 8.35
CA LEU A 140 -1.64 -1.64 8.33
C LEU A 140 -1.93 -0.46 7.40
N ALA A 141 -2.52 -0.68 6.24
CA ALA A 141 -2.96 0.43 5.39
C ALA A 141 -4.04 1.28 6.08
N PHE A 142 -4.95 0.63 6.83
CA PHE A 142 -5.95 1.32 7.64
C PHE A 142 -5.30 2.15 8.77
N LEU A 143 -4.32 1.58 9.47
CA LEU A 143 -3.55 2.27 10.48
C LEU A 143 -2.80 3.47 9.89
N GLY A 144 -2.15 3.29 8.74
CA GLY A 144 -1.52 4.38 8.00
C GLY A 144 -2.51 5.50 7.67
N ALA A 145 -3.71 5.15 7.24
CA ALA A 145 -4.78 6.11 6.97
C ALA A 145 -5.24 6.88 8.22
N GLN A 146 -5.25 6.23 9.38
CA GLN A 146 -5.59 6.86 10.66
C GLN A 146 -4.51 7.83 11.14
N LEU A 147 -3.23 7.51 10.87
CA LEU A 147 -2.08 8.37 11.22
C LEU A 147 -1.99 9.62 10.33
N ALA A 148 -2.64 9.63 9.16
CA ALA A 148 -2.58 10.75 8.23
C ALA A 148 -3.22 12.04 8.82
N PRO A 149 -2.52 13.19 8.82
CA PRO A 149 -3.03 14.45 9.40
C PRO A 149 -4.32 14.92 8.72
N LYS A 150 -5.38 15.23 9.47
CA LYS A 150 -6.63 15.81 8.93
C LYS A 150 -6.38 17.26 8.47
N GLY A 151 -6.84 17.62 7.28
CA GLY A 151 -6.68 18.97 6.72
C GLY A 151 -7.41 20.02 7.55
N LYS A 152 -6.80 21.20 7.69
CA LYS A 152 -7.25 22.30 8.58
C LYS A 152 -8.58 22.98 8.19
N ALA A 153 -9.19 22.63 7.05
CA ALA A 153 -10.35 23.36 6.50
C ALA A 153 -11.68 23.20 7.29
N ALA A 154 -11.71 22.43 8.38
CA ALA A 154 -12.92 22.23 9.20
C ALA A 154 -12.90 22.96 10.55
N LYS A 155 -11.82 23.67 10.90
CA LYS A 155 -11.68 24.28 12.25
C LYS A 155 -11.95 25.80 12.28
N GLU A 156 -12.14 26.46 11.15
CA GLU A 156 -12.38 27.92 11.12
C GLU A 156 -13.87 28.32 11.03
N LEU A 157 -14.81 27.37 11.13
CA LEU A 157 -16.25 27.64 11.03
C LEU A 157 -17.09 27.03 12.18
N SER A 158 -16.46 26.69 13.31
CA SER A 158 -17.15 26.25 14.54
C SER A 158 -16.91 27.24 15.68
#